data_AF-A0A6J6UMX0-F1
#
_entry.id   AF-A0A6J6UMX0-F1
#
_cell.length_a   1.000
_cell.length_b   1.000
_cell.length_c   1.000
_cell.angle_alpha   90.00
_cell.angle_beta   90.00
_cell.angle_gamma   90.00
#
_symmetry.space_group_name_H-M   'P 1'
#
loop_
_entity.id
_entity.type
_entity.pdbx_description
1 polymer ?
#
loop_
_entity_poly.entity_id
_entity_poly.type
_entity_poly.pdbx_seq_one_letter_code
_entity_poly.pdbx_strand_id
1 'polypeptide(L)'
;MSGQTGLLHTGHWVTYGDLSAGATTTTKITFAQLSSAEISDYVATGEPLQVAGAFTLDGRSAPFITEIQGDPSNVLGISLPTMRLLLHKLGINWTDLWTSK
;
A
#
# COMPACT_ATOMS: atom_id res chain seq x y z
N MET A 1 -9.50 9.78 10.34
CA MET A 1 -9.72 9.33 8.95
C MET A 1 -11.18 9.04 8.61
N SER A 2 -12.09 8.85 9.59
CA SER A 2 -13.53 8.64 9.34
C SER A 2 -14.11 9.65 8.33
N GLY A 3 -14.76 9.13 7.28
CA GLY A 3 -15.41 9.91 6.22
C GLY A 3 -14.45 10.71 5.34
N GLN A 4 -13.13 10.52 5.50
CA GLN A 4 -12.11 11.26 4.78
C GLN A 4 -11.38 10.37 3.78
N THR A 5 -10.71 11.04 2.85
CA THR A 5 -9.79 10.40 1.92
C THR A 5 -8.35 10.76 2.29
N GLY A 6 -7.48 9.75 2.38
CA GLY A 6 -6.03 9.90 2.50
C GLY A 6 -5.29 9.57 1.20
N LEU A 7 -4.10 10.17 1.03
CA LEU A 7 -3.14 9.81 0.00
C LEU A 7 -1.97 9.07 0.62
N LEU A 8 -1.65 7.90 0.09
CA LEU A 8 -0.52 7.08 0.51
C LEU A 8 0.54 7.08 -0.58
N HIS A 9 1.74 7.51 -0.22
CA HIS A 9 2.88 7.60 -1.12
C HIS A 9 3.92 6.55 -0.73
N THR A 10 4.36 5.75 -1.70
CA THR A 10 5.46 4.80 -1.49
C THR A 10 6.51 5.00 -2.55
N GLY A 11 7.73 5.31 -2.10
CA GLY A 11 8.92 5.41 -2.93
C GLY A 11 9.57 4.04 -3.10
N HIS A 12 9.97 3.74 -4.32
CA HIS A 12 10.72 2.54 -4.66
C HIS A 12 12.03 2.93 -5.32
N TRP A 13 13.10 2.22 -4.98
CA TRP A 13 14.41 2.36 -5.61
C TRP A 13 15.00 0.96 -5.84
N VAL A 14 15.34 0.65 -7.09
CA VAL A 14 15.94 -0.64 -7.47
C VAL A 14 17.35 -0.39 -7.98
N THR A 15 18.29 -1.23 -7.55
CA THR A 15 19.65 -1.29 -8.06
C THR A 15 19.93 -2.67 -8.65
N TYR A 16 20.61 -2.73 -9.79
CA TYR A 16 21.01 -3.97 -10.46
C TYR A 16 22.34 -3.78 -11.19
N GLY A 17 23.42 -4.32 -10.63
CA GLY A 17 24.77 -3.97 -11.06
C GLY A 17 24.99 -2.46 -10.94
N ASP A 18 25.45 -1.82 -12.03
CA ASP A 18 25.66 -0.37 -12.11
C ASP A 18 24.39 0.42 -12.49
N LEU A 19 23.27 -0.27 -12.74
CA LEU A 19 22.01 0.35 -13.11
C LEU A 19 21.16 0.65 -11.87
N SER A 20 20.43 1.76 -11.88
CA SER A 20 19.42 2.07 -10.86
C SER A 20 18.23 2.81 -11.43
N ALA A 21 17.06 2.61 -10.82
CA ALA A 21 15.84 3.32 -11.19
C ALA A 21 14.95 3.53 -9.96
N GLY A 22 14.32 4.70 -9.89
CA GLY A 22 13.39 5.05 -8.83
C GLY A 22 12.05 5.53 -9.35
N ALA A 23 11.00 5.32 -8.55
CA ALA A 23 9.69 5.89 -8.77
C ALA A 23 8.91 5.97 -7.46
N THR A 24 8.04 6.96 -7.34
CA THR A 24 7.04 7.06 -6.28
C THR A 24 5.67 6.81 -6.90
N THR A 25 4.84 6.01 -6.24
CA THR A 25 3.43 5.86 -6.61
C THR A 25 2.54 6.33 -5.47
N THR A 26 1.33 6.75 -5.83
CA THR A 26 0.33 7.28 -4.91
C THR A 26 -0.92 6.44 -5.00
N THR A 27 -1.50 6.09 -3.86
CA THR A 27 -2.81 5.44 -3.78
C THR A 27 -3.73 6.25 -2.89
N LYS A 28 -4.93 6.51 -3.38
CA LYS A 28 -5.96 7.24 -2.67
C LYS A 28 -6.87 6.24 -1.98
N ILE A 29 -7.10 6.44 -0.67
CA ILE A 29 -7.92 5.58 0.18
C ILE A 29 -9.04 6.41 0.78
N THR A 30 -10.29 5.99 0.57
CA THR A 30 -11.46 6.62 1.18
C THR A 30 -12.00 5.71 2.29
N PHE A 31 -12.28 6.29 3.46
CA PHE A 31 -12.87 5.58 4.58
C PHE A 31 -14.36 5.86 4.69
N ALA A 32 -15.09 4.87 5.21
CA ALA A 32 -16.46 5.03 5.65
C ALA A 32 -16.56 6.10 6.74
N GLN A 33 -17.76 6.68 6.88
CA GLN A 33 -18.10 7.44 8.08
C GLN A 33 -18.31 6.44 9.23
N LEU A 34 -17.41 6.47 10.21
CA LEU A 34 -17.46 5.60 11.38
C LEU A 34 -18.16 6.29 12.55
N SER A 35 -18.92 5.51 13.30
CA SER A 35 -19.46 5.92 14.60
C SER A 35 -18.37 5.93 15.67
N SER A 36 -18.61 6.68 16.76
CA SER A 36 -17.70 6.67 17.91
C SER A 36 -17.57 5.29 18.56
N ALA A 37 -18.61 4.45 18.48
CA ALA A 37 -18.58 3.09 18.99
C ALA A 37 -17.61 2.22 18.17
N GLU A 38 -17.74 2.22 16.84
CA GLU A 38 -16.83 1.47 15.96
C GLU A 38 -15.37 1.90 16.14
N ILE A 39 -15.11 3.20 16.30
CA ILE A 39 -13.77 3.72 16.57
C ILE A 39 -13.24 3.20 17.92
N SER A 40 -14.06 3.26 18.97
CA SER A 40 -13.67 2.76 20.30
C SER A 40 -13.38 1.27 20.29
N ASP A 41 -14.25 0.48 19.66
CA ASP A 41 -14.10 -0.98 19.56
C ASP A 41 -12.83 -1.35 18.79
N TYR A 42 -12.56 -0.66 17.68
CA TYR A 42 -11.35 -0.89 16.90
C TYR A 42 -10.09 -0.50 17.67
N VAL A 43 -10.08 0.65 18.37
CA VAL A 43 -8.96 1.07 19.23
C VAL A 43 -8.69 0.05 20.33
N ALA A 44 -9.73 -0.52 20.94
CA ALA A 44 -9.60 -1.53 22.00
C ALA A 44 -8.91 -2.82 21.53
N THR A 45 -8.87 -3.09 20.21
CA THR A 45 -8.14 -4.25 19.66
C THR A 45 -6.61 -4.10 19.72
N GLY A 46 -6.11 -2.87 19.87
CA GLY A 46 -4.67 -2.56 19.83
C GLY A 46 -4.03 -2.58 18.44
N GLU A 47 -4.71 -3.12 17.41
CA GLU A 47 -4.25 -3.11 16.02
C GLU A 47 -3.87 -1.72 15.48
N PRO A 48 -4.68 -0.65 15.69
CA PRO A 48 -4.34 0.65 15.13
C PRO A 48 -3.05 1.28 15.72
N LEU A 49 -2.50 0.73 16.80
CA LEU A 49 -1.22 1.16 17.37
C LEU A 49 -0.02 0.50 16.69
N GLN A 50 -0.24 -0.56 15.90
CA GLN A 50 0.81 -1.33 15.24
C GLN A 50 1.00 -0.95 13.77
N VAL A 51 0.14 -0.11 13.23
CA VAL A 51 0.13 0.27 11.81
C VAL A 51 0.10 1.79 11.64
N ALA A 52 0.86 2.28 10.67
CA ALA A 52 0.89 3.71 10.36
C ALA A 52 -0.49 4.19 9.88
N GLY A 53 -0.95 5.34 10.40
CA GLY A 53 -2.28 5.85 10.06
C GLY A 53 -3.45 5.06 10.64
N ALA A 54 -3.18 4.10 11.54
CA ALA A 54 -4.18 3.30 12.23
C ALA A 54 -5.04 2.41 11.31
N PHE A 55 -4.52 1.97 10.15
CA PHE A 55 -5.22 1.01 9.30
C PHE A 55 -4.26 0.14 8.45
N THR A 56 -4.77 -1.00 8.00
CA THR A 56 -4.18 -1.89 6.98
C THR A 56 -5.29 -2.52 6.11
N LEU A 57 -4.94 -3.01 4.92
CA LEU A 57 -5.88 -3.67 3.98
C LEU A 57 -6.24 -5.11 4.36
N ASP A 58 -5.45 -5.75 5.20
CA ASP A 58 -5.53 -7.17 5.55
C ASP A 58 -5.86 -7.43 7.03
N GLY A 59 -6.31 -6.39 7.73
CA GLY A 59 -6.63 -6.39 9.15
C GLY A 59 -8.08 -6.00 9.46
N ARG A 60 -8.37 -5.71 10.73
CA ARG A 60 -9.70 -5.34 11.22
C ARG A 60 -10.18 -3.99 10.70
N SER A 61 -9.27 -3.11 10.28
CA SER A 61 -9.65 -1.85 9.63
C SER A 61 -10.14 -2.00 8.20
N ALA A 62 -9.89 -3.14 7.53
CA ALA A 62 -10.20 -3.32 6.12
C ALA A 62 -11.69 -3.06 5.77
N PRO A 63 -12.68 -3.49 6.58
CA PRO A 63 -14.10 -3.19 6.33
C PRO A 63 -14.45 -1.70 6.38
N PHE A 64 -13.61 -0.85 6.98
CA PHE A 64 -13.84 0.59 7.06
C PHE A 64 -13.40 1.33 5.79
N ILE A 65 -12.79 0.65 4.82
CA ILE A 65 -12.33 1.23 3.56
C ILE A 65 -13.43 1.08 2.51
N THR A 66 -13.89 2.20 1.96
CA THR A 66 -14.97 2.23 0.97
C THR A 66 -14.47 2.32 -0.45
N GLU A 67 -13.27 2.85 -0.67
CA GLU A 67 -12.69 3.00 -1.99
C GLU A 67 -11.16 2.99 -1.96
N ILE A 68 -10.58 2.35 -2.97
CA ILE A 68 -9.15 2.40 -3.27
C ILE A 68 -8.99 2.83 -4.73
N GLN A 69 -8.33 3.96 -4.97
CA GLN A 69 -7.95 4.40 -6.32
C GLN A 69 -6.42 4.38 -6.44
N GLY A 70 -5.89 3.50 -7.30
CA GLY A 70 -4.46 3.25 -7.46
C GLY A 70 -4.11 1.78 -7.21
N ASP A 71 -2.93 1.53 -6.65
CA ASP A 71 -2.38 0.19 -6.45
C ASP A 71 -2.67 -0.30 -5.02
N PRO A 72 -3.47 -1.35 -4.78
CA PRO A 72 -3.74 -1.83 -3.43
C PRO A 72 -2.47 -2.28 -2.68
N SER A 73 -1.53 -2.93 -3.38
CA SER A 73 -0.27 -3.38 -2.75
C SER A 73 0.59 -2.21 -2.27
N ASN A 74 0.41 -1.01 -2.84
CA ASN A 74 1.09 0.20 -2.38
C ASN A 74 0.72 0.57 -0.95
N VAL A 75 -0.52 0.31 -0.55
CA VAL A 75 -1.01 0.53 0.82
C VAL A 75 -0.30 -0.40 1.81
N LEU A 76 0.08 -1.60 1.36
CA LEU A 76 0.87 -2.56 2.13
C LEU A 76 2.37 -2.18 2.20
N GLY A 77 2.78 -1.09 1.54
CA GLY A 77 4.15 -0.59 1.55
C GLY A 77 5.00 -1.01 0.35
N ILE A 78 4.44 -1.73 -0.64
CA ILE A 78 5.15 -2.05 -1.89
C ILE A 78 4.20 -2.13 -3.10
N SER A 79 4.34 -1.22 -4.05
CA SER A 79 3.62 -1.27 -5.32
C SER A 79 4.28 -2.27 -6.27
N LEU A 80 3.65 -3.43 -6.44
CA LEU A 80 4.10 -4.45 -7.40
C LEU A 80 4.01 -3.94 -8.85
N PRO A 81 2.98 -3.19 -9.28
CA PRO A 81 2.97 -2.56 -10.60
C PRO A 81 4.16 -1.61 -10.81
N THR A 82 4.50 -0.78 -9.81
CA THR A 82 5.67 0.12 -9.89
C THR A 82 6.98 -0.68 -9.94
N MET A 83 7.10 -1.74 -9.13
CA MET A 83 8.25 -2.64 -9.19
C MET A 83 8.44 -3.29 -10.55
N ARG A 84 7.35 -3.80 -11.14
CA ARG A 84 7.35 -4.38 -12.49
C ARG A 84 7.88 -3.40 -13.53
N LEU A 85 7.45 -2.14 -13.45
CA LEU A 85 7.89 -1.07 -14.37
C LEU A 85 9.37 -0.71 -14.15
N LEU A 86 9.82 -0.61 -12.89
CA LEU A 86 11.21 -0.29 -12.57
C LEU A 86 12.16 -1.40 -13.03
N LEU A 87 11.82 -2.67 -12.79
CA LEU A 87 12.61 -3.80 -13.28
C LEU A 87 12.69 -3.83 -14.80
N HIS A 88 11.57 -3.55 -15.48
CA HIS A 88 11.57 -3.45 -16.94
C HIS A 88 12.49 -2.33 -17.46
N LYS A 89 12.56 -1.17 -16.77
CA LYS A 89 13.52 -0.10 -17.10
C LYS A 89 14.99 -0.54 -16.96
N LEU A 90 15.26 -1.51 -16.11
CA LEU A 90 16.60 -2.10 -15.92
C LEU A 90 16.84 -3.30 -16.86
N GLY A 91 15.95 -3.57 -17.81
CA GLY A 91 16.07 -4.67 -18.75
C GLY A 91 15.65 -6.04 -18.19
N ILE A 92 14.99 -6.08 -17.04
CA ILE A 92 14.53 -7.32 -16.39
C ILE A 92 13.03 -7.48 -16.61
N ASN A 93 12.58 -8.56 -17.25
CA ASN A 93 11.15 -8.84 -17.34
C ASN A 93 10.68 -9.53 -16.06
N TRP A 94 9.53 -9.09 -15.56
CA TRP A 94 8.93 -9.65 -14.35
C TRP A 94 8.64 -11.15 -14.44
N THR A 95 8.27 -11.62 -15.62
CA THR A 95 7.98 -13.04 -15.88
C THR A 95 9.21 -13.92 -15.79
N ASP A 96 10.39 -13.38 -16.07
CA ASP A 96 11.66 -14.13 -15.99
C ASP A 96 11.96 -14.54 -14.55
N LEU A 97 11.42 -13.79 -13.56
CA LEU A 97 11.58 -14.06 -12.14
C LEU A 97 10.76 -15.26 -11.64
N TRP A 98 9.73 -15.69 -12.38
CA TRP A 98 8.84 -16.78 -11.95
C TRP A 98 9.51 -18.16 -11.99
N THR A 99 10.49 -18.30 -12.87
CA THR A 99 11.19 -19.56 -13.15
C THR A 99 12.55 -19.64 -12.49
N SER A 100 12.84 -18.73 -11.57
CA SER A 100 14.07 -18.75 -10.77
C SER A 100 14.09 -20.03 -9.92
N LYS A 101 14.80 -21.05 -10.39
CA LYS A 101 15.22 -22.20 -9.60
C LYS A 101 16.42 -21.81 -8.73
#